data_AF-A0A1L9U521-F1
#
_entry.id   AF-A0A1L9U521-F1
#
_cell.length_a   1.000
_cell.length_b   1.000
_cell.length_c   1.000
_cell.angle_alpha   90.00
_cell.angle_beta   90.00
_cell.angle_gamma   90.00
#
_symmetry.space_group_name_H-M   'P 1'
#
loop_
_entity.id
_entity.type
_entity.pdbx_description
1 polymer ?
#
loop_
_entity_poly.entity_id
_entity_poly.type
_entity_poly.pdbx_seq_one_letter_code
_entity_poly.pdbx_strand_id
1 'polypeptide(L)'
;MALAGSAQSQCHAGATANCKPGFNYCASTLNNRGDADSAIRDALRAAGYGFTVKAPGLWGNILFHCNNDYTLKVVKQCNAALCVDAGVNKSDYCGKPEDFEPF
;
A
#
# COMPACT_ATOMS: atom_id res chain seq x y z
N MET A 1 17.57 19.98 -36.60
CA MET A 1 17.96 20.08 -35.17
C MET A 1 16.93 19.27 -34.39
N ALA A 2 17.42 18.34 -33.56
CA ALA A 2 16.65 17.48 -32.65
C ALA A 2 15.73 18.31 -31.74
N LEU A 3 14.63 17.81 -31.16
CA LEU A 3 14.58 16.70 -30.21
C LEU A 3 13.22 16.01 -30.27
N ALA A 4 13.25 14.70 -30.47
CA ALA A 4 12.16 13.81 -30.13
C ALA A 4 11.81 14.02 -28.64
N GLY A 5 10.59 14.47 -28.38
CA GLY A 5 10.01 14.45 -27.04
C GLY A 5 9.73 13.00 -26.68
N SER A 6 10.76 12.31 -26.21
CA SER A 6 10.62 11.03 -25.51
C SER A 6 9.86 11.33 -24.22
N ALA A 7 8.53 11.23 -24.28
CA ALA A 7 7.74 10.98 -23.08
C ALA A 7 8.26 9.65 -22.54
N GLN A 8 9.25 9.74 -21.64
CA GLN A 8 9.64 8.64 -20.79
C GLN A 8 8.42 8.38 -19.91
N SER A 9 7.47 7.60 -20.43
CA SER A 9 6.66 6.74 -19.59
C SER A 9 7.68 5.96 -18.79
N GLN A 10 7.96 6.44 -17.58
CA GLN A 10 8.75 5.71 -16.61
C GLN A 10 7.93 4.44 -16.36
N CYS A 11 8.25 3.38 -17.09
CA CYS A 11 7.93 2.03 -16.68
C CYS A 11 8.68 1.82 -15.37
N HIS A 12 8.09 2.30 -14.28
CA HIS A 12 8.57 2.01 -12.95
C HIS A 12 8.46 0.49 -12.83
N ALA A 13 9.61 -0.18 -12.76
CA ALA A 13 9.69 -1.62 -12.58
C ALA A 13 9.31 -2.03 -11.15
N GLY A 14 8.26 -1.40 -10.59
CA GLY A 14 7.60 -1.76 -9.36
C GLY A 14 6.17 -2.15 -9.71
N ALA A 15 5.70 -3.26 -9.16
CA ALA A 15 4.33 -3.68 -9.39
C ALA A 15 3.36 -2.54 -9.01
N THR A 16 2.54 -2.13 -9.98
CA THR A 16 1.55 -1.07 -9.81
C THR A 16 0.33 -1.64 -9.12
N ALA A 17 -0.10 -1.03 -8.01
CA ALA A 17 -1.34 -1.42 -7.35
C ALA A 17 -2.51 -0.64 -7.93
N ASN A 18 -3.70 -1.23 -7.94
CA ASN A 18 -4.95 -0.54 -8.27
C ASN A 18 -5.39 0.35 -7.08
N CYS A 19 -4.62 1.42 -6.86
CA CYS A 19 -4.78 2.35 -5.75
C CYS A 19 -4.92 3.80 -6.26
N LYS A 20 -5.58 4.65 -5.47
CA LYS A 20 -5.68 6.08 -5.77
C LYS A 20 -4.45 6.80 -5.21
N PRO A 21 -3.68 7.51 -6.05
CA PRO A 21 -2.54 8.29 -5.58
C PRO A 21 -2.86 9.25 -4.44
N GLY A 22 -1.99 9.31 -3.45
CA GLY A 22 -2.13 10.17 -2.27
C GLY A 22 -2.96 9.56 -1.13
N PHE A 23 -3.49 8.35 -1.32
CA PHE A 23 -4.27 7.64 -0.29
C PHE A 23 -3.44 6.55 0.38
N ASN A 24 -3.75 6.28 1.65
CA ASN A 24 -3.24 5.13 2.36
C ASN A 24 -4.20 3.96 2.24
N TYR A 25 -3.65 2.75 2.17
CA TYR A 25 -4.38 1.52 2.02
C TYR A 25 -3.81 0.40 2.89
N CYS A 26 -4.70 -0.45 3.39
CA CYS A 26 -4.37 -1.74 3.99
C CYS A 26 -4.05 -2.77 2.91
N ALA A 27 -3.20 -3.75 3.24
CA ALA A 27 -2.91 -4.87 2.33
C ALA A 27 -4.19 -5.61 1.90
N SER A 28 -5.12 -5.84 2.83
CA SER A 28 -6.40 -6.50 2.54
C SER A 28 -7.25 -5.69 1.55
N THR A 29 -7.33 -4.37 1.72
CA THR A 29 -8.09 -3.48 0.84
C THR A 29 -7.48 -3.40 -0.55
N LEU A 30 -6.15 -3.38 -0.64
CA LEU A 30 -5.43 -3.45 -1.92
C LEU A 30 -5.71 -4.78 -2.64
N ASN A 31 -5.65 -5.90 -1.92
CA ASN A 31 -5.90 -7.22 -2.48
C ASN A 31 -7.37 -7.40 -2.93
N ASN A 32 -8.32 -6.79 -2.21
CA ASN A 32 -9.73 -6.76 -2.61
C ASN A 32 -9.98 -5.97 -3.90
N ARG A 33 -9.07 -5.06 -4.28
CA ARG A 33 -9.17 -4.26 -5.52
C ARG A 33 -8.51 -4.93 -6.73
N GLY A 34 -7.73 -6.00 -6.52
CA GLY A 34 -7.03 -6.76 -7.55
C GLY A 34 -5.68 -7.29 -7.07
N ASP A 35 -4.87 -7.77 -8.02
CA ASP A 35 -3.52 -8.30 -7.76
C ASP A 35 -2.54 -7.22 -7.27
N ALA A 36 -2.59 -6.91 -5.98
CA ALA A 36 -1.66 -5.98 -5.32
C ALA A 36 -0.52 -6.71 -4.58
N ASP A 37 -0.55 -8.04 -4.50
CA ASP A 37 0.44 -8.84 -3.77
C ASP A 37 1.88 -8.55 -4.23
N SER A 38 2.09 -8.44 -5.55
CA SER A 38 3.40 -8.10 -6.10
C SER A 38 3.87 -6.72 -5.63
N ALA A 39 2.97 -5.72 -5.66
CA ALA A 39 3.25 -4.35 -5.26
C ALA A 39 3.55 -4.24 -3.75
N ILE A 40 2.79 -4.97 -2.94
CA ILE A 40 2.97 -5.06 -1.49
C ILE A 40 4.34 -5.70 -1.18
N ARG A 41 4.68 -6.79 -1.86
CA ARG A 41 5.97 -7.47 -1.67
C ARG A 41 7.15 -6.59 -2.06
N ASP A 42 7.04 -5.82 -3.15
CA ASP A 42 8.05 -4.84 -3.55
C ASP A 42 8.18 -3.72 -2.52
N ALA A 43 7.07 -3.15 -2.05
CA ALA A 43 7.05 -2.11 -1.03
C ALA A 43 7.69 -2.58 0.28
N LEU A 44 7.36 -3.80 0.72
CA LEU A 44 7.94 -4.41 1.93
C LEU A 44 9.43 -4.68 1.76
N ARG A 45 9.88 -5.20 0.60
CA ARG A 45 11.31 -5.37 0.32
C ARG A 45 12.06 -4.04 0.34
N ALA A 46 11.51 -3.02 -0.32
CA ALA A 46 12.08 -1.68 -0.37
C ALA A 46 12.17 -1.05 1.02
N ALA A 47 11.21 -1.35 1.91
CA ALA A 47 11.20 -0.88 3.29
C ALA A 47 12.02 -1.75 4.27
N GLY A 48 12.66 -2.83 3.80
CA GLY A 48 13.50 -3.71 4.64
C GLY A 48 12.74 -4.78 5.44
N TYR A 49 11.46 -4.99 5.16
CA TYR A 49 10.57 -5.95 5.83
C TYR A 49 10.75 -7.40 5.31
N GLY A 50 12.00 -7.87 5.18
CA GLY A 50 12.32 -9.13 4.50
C GLY A 50 11.61 -10.37 5.07
N PHE A 51 11.40 -10.44 6.39
CA PHE A 51 10.62 -11.51 7.02
C PHE A 51 9.12 -11.41 6.67
N THR A 52 8.57 -10.22 6.79
CA THR A 52 7.16 -9.94 6.55
C THR A 52 6.75 -10.19 5.10
N VAL A 53 7.65 -9.96 4.12
CA VAL A 53 7.43 -10.31 2.70
C VAL A 53 7.02 -11.79 2.50
N LYS A 54 7.45 -12.68 3.40
CA LYS A 54 7.15 -14.13 3.36
C LYS A 54 5.94 -14.53 4.21
N ALA A 55 5.37 -13.60 4.98
CA ALA A 55 4.31 -13.84 5.93
C ALA A 55 3.11 -12.92 5.62
N PRO A 56 2.25 -13.28 4.65
CA PRO A 56 1.09 -12.46 4.27
C PRO A 56 0.11 -12.22 5.44
N GLY A 57 0.08 -13.12 6.43
CA GLY A 57 -0.68 -12.92 7.66
C GLY A 57 -0.22 -11.71 8.51
N LEU A 58 0.99 -11.19 8.28
CA LEU A 58 1.53 -9.99 8.93
C LEU A 58 1.34 -8.72 8.09
N TRP A 59 0.62 -8.78 6.96
CA TRP A 59 0.38 -7.57 6.15
C TRP A 59 -0.85 -6.80 6.63
N GLY A 60 -1.76 -7.46 7.36
CA GLY A 60 -3.00 -6.86 7.86
C GLY A 60 -2.80 -5.76 8.91
N ASN A 61 -1.60 -5.63 9.48
CA ASN A 61 -1.23 -4.55 10.39
C ASN A 61 -0.21 -3.58 9.75
N ILE A 62 -0.13 -3.49 8.42
CA ILE A 62 0.78 -2.59 7.72
C ILE A 62 -0.02 -1.61 6.88
N LEU A 63 0.35 -0.34 6.99
CA LEU A 63 -0.23 0.75 6.22
C LEU A 63 0.65 1.10 5.03
N PHE A 64 0.09 1.04 3.83
CA PHE A 64 0.76 1.33 2.57
C PHE A 64 0.26 2.65 1.99
N HIS A 65 1.14 3.52 1.54
CA HIS A 65 0.80 4.73 0.80
C HIS A 65 0.89 4.47 -0.69
N CYS A 66 -0.13 4.89 -1.43
CA CYS A 66 -0.12 4.90 -2.88
C CYS A 66 0.54 6.18 -3.40
N ASN A 67 1.70 6.03 -4.04
CA ASN A 67 2.41 7.14 -4.65
C ASN A 67 1.74 7.59 -5.96
N ASN A 68 2.17 8.74 -6.50
CA ASN A 68 1.68 9.29 -7.79
C ASN A 68 2.02 8.44 -9.01
N ASP A 69 2.98 7.54 -8.89
CA ASP A 69 3.38 6.56 -9.91
C ASP A 69 2.68 5.20 -9.73
N TYR A 70 1.63 5.13 -8.90
CA TYR A 70 0.88 3.91 -8.59
C TYR A 70 1.70 2.81 -7.90
N THR A 71 2.89 3.13 -7.39
CA THR A 71 3.67 2.24 -6.53
C THR A 71 3.20 2.36 -5.09
N LEU A 72 3.45 1.31 -4.31
CA LEU A 72 3.17 1.29 -2.88
C LEU A 72 4.44 1.59 -2.08
N LYS A 73 4.27 2.35 -1.01
CA LYS A 73 5.31 2.61 -0.01
C LYS A 73 4.81 2.25 1.37
N VAL A 74 5.61 1.54 2.15
CA VAL A 74 5.27 1.29 3.57
C VAL A 74 5.32 2.62 4.33
N VAL A 75 4.21 3.01 4.93
CA VAL A 75 4.13 4.18 5.81
C VAL A 75 4.58 3.80 7.21
N LYS A 76 3.91 2.78 7.77
CA LYS A 76 4.18 2.28 9.11
C LYS A 76 3.53 0.91 9.32
N GLN A 77 4.08 0.16 10.27
CA GLN A 77 3.39 -0.97 10.87
C GLN A 77 2.53 -0.49 12.04
N CYS A 78 1.27 -0.88 12.06
CA CYS A 78 0.35 -0.70 13.17
C CYS A 78 0.82 -1.60 14.34
N ASN A 79 1.48 -0.99 15.33
CA ASN A 79 1.90 -1.68 16.55
C ASN A 79 0.71 -1.77 17.50
N ALA A 80 0.33 -3.00 17.89
CA ALA A 80 -0.84 -3.29 18.74
C ALA A 80 -2.20 -2.81 18.15
N ALA A 81 -2.26 -2.51 16.86
CA ALA A 81 -3.46 -2.09 16.14
C ALA A 81 -3.54 -2.85 14.80
N LEU A 82 -4.72 -2.87 14.20
CA LEU A 82 -4.91 -3.42 12.86
C LEU A 82 -5.05 -2.28 11.86
N CYS A 83 -4.74 -2.57 10.60
CA CYS A 83 -5.08 -1.64 9.54
C CYS A 83 -6.59 -1.72 9.30
N VAL A 84 -7.25 -0.57 9.40
CA VAL A 84 -8.69 -0.40 9.26
C VAL A 84 -8.98 0.27 7.92
N ASP A 85 -9.83 -0.38 7.12
CA ASP A 85 -10.38 0.19 5.90
C ASP A 85 -11.29 1.37 6.27
N ALA A 86 -10.90 2.58 5.84
CA ALA A 86 -11.69 3.78 6.14
C ALA A 86 -12.92 3.92 5.23
N GLY A 87 -13.04 3.07 4.22
CA GLY A 87 -14.10 3.05 3.23
C GLY A 87 -13.73 3.78 1.94
N VAL A 88 -14.70 3.83 1.02
CA VAL A 88 -14.51 4.38 -0.32
C VAL A 88 -14.07 5.85 -0.27
N ASN A 89 -13.02 6.19 -1.04
CA ASN A 89 -12.42 7.52 -1.11
C ASN A 89 -11.89 8.08 0.23
N LYS A 90 -11.58 7.21 1.20
CA LYS A 90 -10.90 7.58 2.43
C LYS A 90 -9.56 6.85 2.52
N SER A 91 -8.63 7.44 3.27
CA SER A 91 -7.34 6.79 3.53
C SER A 91 -7.49 5.86 4.72
N ASP A 92 -7.02 4.65 4.55
CA ASP A 92 -6.97 3.67 5.61
C ASP A 92 -6.05 4.14 6.74
N TYR A 93 -6.27 3.62 7.94
CA TYR A 93 -5.55 4.04 9.12
C TYR A 93 -5.31 2.87 10.07
N CYS A 94 -4.34 3.03 10.97
CA CYS A 94 -4.18 2.08 12.07
C CYS A 94 -5.20 2.40 13.15
N GLY A 95 -6.14 1.49 13.39
CA GLY A 95 -7.15 1.59 14.45
C GLY A 95 -7.04 0.39 15.39
N LYS A 96 -7.21 0.63 16.69
CA LYS A 96 -7.31 -0.45 17.69
C LYS A 96 -8.78 -0.87 17.80
N PRO A 97 -9.07 -2.14 18.13
CA PRO A 97 -10.44 -2.61 18.35
C PRO A 97 -11.20 -1.80 19.41
N GLU A 98 -10.48 -1.13 20.32
CA GLU A 98 -11.06 -0.26 21.35
C GLU A 98 -11.56 1.10 20.80
N ASP A 99 -11.23 1.49 19.56
CA ASP A 99 -11.85 2.64 18.89
C ASP A 99 -13.16 2.26 18.19
N PHE A 100 -13.49 0.97 18.14
CA PHE A 100 -14.76 0.43 17.64
C PHE A 100 -15.74 0.19 18.80
N GLU A 101 -15.85 1.11 19.77
CA GLU A 101 -16.90 1.00 20.79
C GLU A 101 -18.28 1.22 20.12
N PRO A 102 -19.19 0.22 20.16
CA PRO A 102 -20.61 0.50 20.00
C PRO A 102 -21.11 1.09 21.33
N PHE A 103 -21.43 2.38 21.35
CA PHE A 103 -22.36 2.91 22.35
C PHE A 103 -23.77 2.36 22.10
#